data_AF-A0ABD1R6K0-F1
#
_entry.id   AF-A0ABD1R6K0-F1
#
_cell.length_a   1.000
_cell.length_b   1.000
_cell.length_c   1.000
_cell.angle_alpha   90.00
_cell.angle_beta   90.00
_cell.angle_gamma   90.00
#
_symmetry.space_group_name_H-M   'P 1'
#
loop_
_entity.id
_entity.type
_entity.pdbx_description
1 polymer ?
#
loop_
_entity_poly.entity_id
_entity_poly.type
_entity_poly.pdbx_seq_one_letter_code
_entity_poly.pdbx_strand_id
1 'polypeptide(L)'
;MLSKQEVLEKRDAIQKTNTFVYSAATVKQMLQEKKSATWRPLNIAAEKDRLRRELEVAKMRDDEVEVERIKARLQELEESRQTQGNDSKAIRLAEMNKRNRVENFKNASEKKPVNTSLKAGEAGYDPFSRRWTRSRNYYLSNSGGDEAAGETNGDASAVLEVANINGGVEVLAEAGMVATAAALEAAADAGKLVDTRAPVDQGTESNLLHNFELPISLAVLQKFGGAQGAQAGFMARKQRMEATVGCTIPENDGRRHALTLTVSDYKRRRGLL
;
A
#
# COMPACT_ATOMS: atom_id res chain seq x y z
N MET A 1 28.79 -50.00 -39.17
CA MET A 1 29.77 -49.50 -38.18
C MET A 1 29.98 -48.04 -38.49
N LEU A 2 29.78 -47.14 -37.53
CA LEU A 2 30.05 -45.70 -37.71
C LEU A 2 31.54 -45.51 -37.98
N SER A 3 31.89 -44.73 -39.00
CA SER A 3 33.29 -44.47 -39.33
C SER A 3 33.90 -43.52 -38.28
N LYS A 4 35.21 -43.66 -38.01
CA LYS A 4 35.90 -42.76 -37.07
C LYS A 4 35.82 -41.29 -37.50
N GLN A 5 35.73 -41.03 -38.80
CA GLN A 5 35.58 -39.70 -39.37
C GLN A 5 34.21 -39.11 -39.05
N GLU A 6 33.11 -39.85 -39.24
CA GLU A 6 31.76 -39.41 -38.86
C GLU A 6 31.66 -39.03 -37.38
N VAL A 7 32.34 -39.77 -36.51
CA VAL A 7 32.35 -39.48 -35.06
C VAL A 7 33.04 -38.15 -34.76
N LEU A 8 34.15 -37.83 -35.45
CA LEU A 8 34.86 -36.56 -35.29
C LEU A 8 34.03 -35.39 -35.85
N GLU A 9 33.44 -35.55 -37.03
CA GLU A 9 32.57 -34.54 -37.62
C GLU A 9 31.36 -34.21 -36.73
N LYS A 10 30.76 -35.22 -36.10
CA LYS A 10 29.66 -35.01 -35.15
C LYS A 10 30.11 -34.33 -33.86
N ARG A 11 31.32 -34.63 -33.37
CA ARG A 11 31.91 -33.92 -32.23
C ARG A 11 32.10 -32.44 -32.54
N ASP A 12 32.64 -32.12 -33.72
CA ASP A 12 32.84 -30.73 -34.14
C ASP A 12 31.51 -30.01 -34.35
N ALA A 13 30.49 -30.69 -34.89
CA ALA A 13 29.14 -30.12 -35.01
C ALA A 13 28.55 -29.75 -33.64
N ILE A 14 28.73 -30.61 -32.63
CA ILE A 14 28.27 -30.33 -31.25
C ILE A 14 29.05 -29.16 -30.63
N GLN A 15 30.36 -29.08 -30.85
CA GLN A 15 31.16 -27.95 -30.38
C GLN A 15 30.73 -26.63 -31.04
N LYS A 16 30.40 -26.66 -32.33
CA LYS A 16 29.85 -25.52 -33.07
C LYS A 16 28.49 -25.08 -32.51
N THR A 17 27.61 -26.00 -32.12
CA THR A 17 26.33 -25.64 -31.49
C THR A 17 26.53 -24.99 -30.13
N ASN A 18 27.52 -25.44 -29.34
CA ASN A 18 27.79 -24.87 -28.01
C ASN A 18 28.39 -23.46 -28.06
N THR A 19 29.15 -23.17 -29.12
CA THR A 19 29.81 -21.86 -29.34
C THR A 19 29.02 -20.93 -30.26
N PHE A 20 27.83 -21.36 -30.72
CA PHE A 20 27.02 -20.59 -31.64
C PHE A 20 26.50 -19.30 -31.00
N VAL A 21 26.82 -18.16 -31.62
CA VAL A 21 26.33 -16.84 -31.21
C VAL A 21 24.99 -16.57 -31.88
N TYR A 22 23.94 -16.41 -31.06
CA TYR A 22 22.60 -16.14 -31.56
C TYR A 22 22.50 -14.72 -32.16
N SER A 23 22.10 -14.65 -33.42
CA SER A 23 21.71 -13.40 -34.08
C SER A 23 20.31 -12.96 -33.62
N ALA A 24 20.01 -11.65 -33.73
CA ALA A 24 18.69 -11.13 -33.42
C ALA A 24 17.57 -11.79 -34.24
N ALA A 25 17.84 -12.10 -35.51
CA ALA A 25 16.89 -12.79 -36.39
C ALA A 25 16.59 -14.21 -35.90
N THR A 26 17.63 -14.98 -35.53
CA THR A 26 17.46 -16.34 -34.98
C THR A 26 16.68 -16.32 -33.67
N VAL A 27 16.96 -15.37 -32.76
CA VAL A 27 16.21 -15.26 -31.50
C VAL A 27 14.73 -14.94 -31.78
N LYS A 28 14.44 -14.06 -32.74
CA LYS A 28 13.08 -13.71 -33.12
C LYS A 28 12.32 -14.92 -33.65
N GLN A 29 12.95 -15.72 -34.51
CA GLN A 29 12.38 -16.97 -35.02
C GLN A 29 12.12 -17.96 -33.88
N MET A 30 13.10 -18.20 -33.00
CA MET A 30 12.93 -19.10 -31.85
C MET A 30 11.79 -18.67 -30.93
N LEU A 31 11.62 -17.36 -30.71
CA LEU A 31 10.51 -16.83 -29.91
C LEU A 31 9.17 -17.02 -30.62
N GLN A 32 9.12 -16.90 -31.94
CA GLN A 32 7.91 -17.14 -32.73
C GLN A 32 7.51 -18.62 -32.69
N GLU A 33 8.46 -19.53 -32.88
CA GLU A 33 8.26 -20.98 -32.77
C GLU A 33 7.80 -21.37 -31.36
N LYS A 34 8.42 -20.79 -30.33
CA LYS A 34 8.01 -20.99 -28.93
C LYS A 34 6.62 -20.44 -28.63
N LYS A 35 6.21 -19.37 -29.32
CA LYS A 35 4.85 -18.81 -29.21
C LYS A 35 3.81 -19.66 -29.93
N SER A 36 4.15 -20.24 -31.08
CA SER A 36 3.25 -21.12 -31.84
C SER A 36 3.18 -22.54 -31.30
N ALA A 37 4.11 -22.94 -30.42
CA ALA A 37 4.09 -24.26 -29.80
C ALA A 37 2.82 -24.45 -28.94
N THR A 38 2.00 -25.43 -29.33
CA THR A 38 0.72 -25.78 -28.70
C THR A 38 0.83 -26.09 -27.20
N TRP A 39 2.00 -26.54 -26.73
CA TRP A 39 2.22 -26.98 -25.36
C TRP A 39 2.65 -25.87 -24.39
N ARG A 40 2.66 -24.59 -24.79
CA ARG A 40 3.04 -23.54 -23.84
C ARG A 40 2.03 -23.49 -22.68
N PRO A 41 2.45 -23.66 -21.40
CA PRO A 41 1.56 -23.42 -20.29
C PRO A 41 1.20 -21.93 -20.28
N LEU A 42 -0.05 -21.63 -20.60
CA LEU A 42 -0.59 -20.27 -20.55
C LEU A 42 -1.11 -20.02 -19.14
N ASN A 43 -0.83 -18.83 -18.60
CA ASN A 43 -1.52 -18.37 -17.41
C ASN A 43 -2.94 -17.98 -17.80
N ILE A 44 -3.86 -18.95 -17.72
CA ILE A 44 -5.27 -18.80 -18.13
C ILE A 44 -5.95 -17.64 -17.38
N ALA A 45 -5.60 -17.40 -16.12
CA ALA A 45 -6.18 -16.31 -15.34
C ALA A 45 -5.75 -14.94 -15.89
N ALA A 46 -4.46 -14.75 -16.17
CA ALA A 46 -3.94 -13.51 -16.75
C ALA A 46 -4.50 -13.23 -18.15
N GLU A 47 -4.65 -14.27 -18.98
CA GLU A 47 -5.26 -14.14 -20.31
C GLU A 47 -6.75 -13.79 -20.21
N LYS A 48 -7.50 -14.40 -19.28
CA LYS A 48 -8.91 -14.03 -19.04
C LYS A 48 -9.06 -12.57 -18.60
N ASP A 49 -8.21 -12.09 -17.70
CA ASP A 49 -8.25 -10.70 -17.25
C ASP A 49 -7.89 -9.73 -18.37
N ARG A 50 -6.90 -10.08 -19.20
CA ARG A 50 -6.57 -9.32 -20.41
C ARG A 50 -7.76 -9.25 -21.36
N LEU A 51 -8.38 -10.38 -21.71
CA LEU A 51 -9.52 -10.46 -22.61
C LEU A 51 -10.76 -9.74 -22.05
N ARG A 52 -10.99 -9.73 -20.73
CA ARG A 52 -12.06 -8.94 -20.11
C ARG A 52 -11.89 -7.45 -20.32
N ARG A 53 -10.66 -6.94 -20.16
CA ARG A 53 -10.35 -5.53 -20.45
C ARG A 53 -10.49 -5.21 -21.93
N GLU A 54 -10.02 -6.09 -22.81
CA GLU A 54 -10.17 -5.93 -24.26
C GLU A 54 -11.65 -5.95 -24.67
N LEU A 55 -12.48 -6.77 -24.04
CA LEU A 55 -13.94 -6.81 -24.25
C LEU A 55 -14.60 -5.49 -23.83
N GLU A 56 -14.21 -4.94 -22.68
CA GLU A 56 -14.70 -3.62 -22.23
C GLU A 56 -14.32 -2.52 -23.24
N VAL A 57 -13.08 -2.52 -23.73
CA VAL A 57 -12.62 -1.57 -24.74
C VAL A 57 -13.38 -1.73 -26.06
N ALA A 58 -13.57 -2.97 -26.54
CA ALA A 58 -14.32 -3.25 -27.77
C ALA A 58 -15.78 -2.82 -27.65
N LYS A 59 -16.41 -3.03 -26.49
CA LYS A 59 -17.75 -2.50 -26.20
C LYS A 59 -17.81 -0.98 -26.20
N MET A 60 -16.78 -0.31 -25.67
CA MET A 60 -16.72 1.16 -25.70
C MET A 60 -16.54 1.72 -27.11
N ARG A 61 -16.01 0.92 -28.04
CA ARG A 61 -15.81 1.27 -29.45
C ARG A 61 -16.98 0.82 -30.34
N ASP A 62 -17.98 0.15 -29.78
CA ASP A 62 -19.09 -0.49 -30.50
C ASP A 62 -18.65 -1.48 -31.60
N ASP A 63 -17.46 -2.10 -31.43
CA ASP A 63 -16.91 -3.08 -32.36
C ASP A 63 -17.48 -4.48 -32.09
N GLU A 64 -18.68 -4.77 -32.59
CA GLU A 64 -19.41 -6.02 -32.35
C GLU A 64 -18.62 -7.28 -32.76
N VAL A 65 -17.89 -7.21 -33.88
CA VAL A 65 -17.09 -8.33 -34.40
C VAL A 65 -15.96 -8.69 -33.44
N GLU A 66 -15.29 -7.69 -32.83
CA GLU A 66 -14.24 -7.95 -31.84
C GLU A 66 -14.82 -8.50 -30.54
N VAL A 67 -15.98 -7.99 -30.12
CA VAL A 67 -16.68 -8.49 -28.94
C VAL A 67 -17.02 -9.96 -29.08
N GLU A 68 -17.52 -10.40 -30.24
CA GLU A 68 -17.84 -11.82 -30.50
C GLU A 68 -16.60 -12.71 -30.47
N ARG A 69 -15.52 -12.29 -31.14
CA ARG A 69 -14.24 -13.02 -31.13
C ARG A 69 -13.67 -13.19 -29.72
N ILE A 70 -13.70 -12.12 -28.93
CA ILE A 70 -13.20 -12.13 -27.55
C ILE A 70 -14.07 -13.03 -26.66
N LYS A 71 -15.40 -12.99 -26.83
CA LYS A 71 -16.33 -13.88 -26.12
C LYS A 71 -16.07 -15.35 -26.45
N ALA A 72 -15.92 -15.71 -27.73
CA ALA A 72 -15.60 -17.07 -28.16
C ALA A 72 -14.28 -17.54 -27.53
N ARG A 73 -13.25 -16.68 -27.53
CA ARG A 73 -11.96 -17.00 -26.91
C ARG A 73 -12.05 -17.17 -25.39
N LEU A 74 -12.89 -16.38 -24.71
CA LEU A 74 -13.15 -16.56 -23.27
C LEU A 74 -13.82 -17.90 -22.96
N GLN A 75 -14.76 -18.33 -23.82
CA GLN A 75 -15.43 -19.64 -23.70
C GLN A 75 -14.43 -20.80 -23.86
N GLU A 76 -13.57 -20.76 -24.87
CA GLU A 76 -12.51 -21.77 -25.06
C GLU A 76 -11.59 -21.88 -23.81
N LEU A 77 -11.23 -20.73 -23.21
CA LEU A 77 -10.44 -20.69 -21.97
C LEU A 77 -11.21 -21.16 -20.73
N GLU A 78 -12.54 -21.17 -20.77
CA GLU A 78 -13.39 -21.74 -19.72
C GLU A 78 -13.53 -23.25 -19.87
N GLU A 79 -13.79 -23.73 -21.08
CA GLU A 79 -13.89 -25.15 -21.41
C GLU A 79 -12.57 -25.90 -21.14
N SER A 80 -11.44 -25.33 -21.54
CA SER A 80 -10.11 -25.89 -21.25
C SER A 80 -9.79 -26.00 -19.75
N ARG A 81 -10.44 -25.19 -18.90
CA ARG A 81 -10.33 -25.31 -17.44
C ARG A 81 -11.28 -26.38 -16.89
N GLN A 82 -12.50 -26.47 -17.43
CA GLN A 82 -13.48 -27.45 -16.97
C GLN A 82 -13.00 -28.89 -17.18
N THR A 83 -12.30 -29.16 -18.27
CA THR A 83 -11.70 -30.49 -18.54
C THR A 83 -10.62 -30.89 -17.53
N GLN A 84 -10.02 -29.93 -16.81
CA GLN A 84 -9.03 -30.14 -15.75
C GLN A 84 -9.65 -30.26 -14.35
N GLY A 85 -10.97 -30.08 -14.21
CA GLY A 85 -11.61 -29.79 -12.93
C GLY A 85 -12.45 -30.94 -12.38
N ASN A 86 -11.84 -31.87 -11.64
CA ASN A 86 -12.58 -32.78 -10.75
C ASN A 86 -11.99 -32.84 -9.32
N ASP A 87 -11.34 -31.76 -8.86
CA ASP A 87 -10.91 -31.67 -7.46
C ASP A 87 -12.10 -31.31 -6.56
N SER A 88 -12.82 -32.34 -6.11
CA SER A 88 -13.97 -32.22 -5.20
C SER A 88 -13.68 -31.35 -3.95
N LYS A 89 -12.44 -31.38 -3.46
CA LYS A 89 -11.98 -30.53 -2.35
C LYS A 89 -11.93 -29.04 -2.73
N ALA A 90 -11.44 -28.71 -3.92
CA ALA A 90 -11.36 -27.33 -4.39
C ALA A 90 -12.76 -26.73 -4.59
N ILE A 91 -13.72 -27.53 -5.08
CA ILE A 91 -15.14 -27.13 -5.21
C ILE A 91 -15.73 -26.81 -3.84
N ARG A 92 -15.58 -27.71 -2.86
CA ARG A 92 -16.08 -27.48 -1.48
C ARG A 92 -15.47 -26.23 -0.83
N LEU A 93 -14.17 -25.99 -1.02
CA LEU A 93 -13.50 -24.80 -0.51
C LEU A 93 -14.00 -23.52 -1.19
N ALA A 94 -14.22 -23.54 -2.51
CA ALA A 94 -14.78 -22.40 -3.24
C ALA A 94 -16.21 -22.06 -2.78
N GLU A 95 -17.05 -23.09 -2.55
CA GLU A 95 -18.39 -22.91 -2.00
C GLU A 95 -18.38 -22.34 -0.58
N MET A 96 -17.52 -22.88 0.29
CA MET A 96 -17.35 -22.37 1.65
C MET A 96 -16.90 -20.90 1.63
N ASN A 97 -15.90 -20.56 0.82
CA ASN A 97 -15.44 -19.18 0.68
C ASN A 97 -16.53 -18.25 0.14
N LYS A 98 -17.37 -18.72 -0.78
CA LYS A 98 -18.53 -17.97 -1.28
C LYS A 98 -19.53 -17.71 -0.16
N ARG A 99 -19.84 -18.72 0.67
CA ARG A 99 -20.71 -18.59 1.86
C ARG A 99 -20.12 -17.60 2.86
N ASN A 100 -18.86 -17.77 3.24
CA ASN A 100 -18.16 -16.86 4.16
C ASN A 100 -18.16 -15.42 3.65
N ARG A 101 -18.00 -15.19 2.34
CA ARG A 101 -18.05 -13.84 1.75
C ARG A 101 -19.44 -13.21 1.88
N VAL A 102 -20.49 -13.99 1.62
CA VAL A 102 -21.88 -13.52 1.76
C VAL A 102 -22.21 -13.26 3.22
N GLU A 103 -21.81 -14.14 4.14
CA GLU A 103 -22.02 -13.98 5.58
C GLU A 103 -21.24 -12.80 6.13
N ASN A 104 -19.98 -12.60 5.75
CA ASN A 104 -19.20 -11.42 6.13
C ASN A 104 -19.86 -10.13 5.63
N PHE A 105 -20.40 -10.14 4.41
CA PHE A 105 -21.12 -8.99 3.88
C PHE A 105 -22.41 -8.72 4.67
N LYS A 106 -23.20 -9.76 4.95
CA LYS A 106 -24.41 -9.64 5.79
C LYS A 106 -24.07 -9.11 7.18
N ASN A 107 -23.10 -9.73 7.86
CA ASN A 107 -22.62 -9.32 9.18
C ASN A 107 -22.12 -7.87 9.19
N ALA A 108 -21.37 -7.44 8.16
CA ALA A 108 -20.93 -6.05 8.04
C ALA A 108 -22.10 -5.09 7.77
N SER A 109 -23.09 -5.51 6.98
CA SER A 109 -24.28 -4.71 6.67
C SER A 109 -25.28 -4.61 7.83
N GLU A 110 -25.34 -5.62 8.69
CA GLU A 110 -26.17 -5.65 9.89
C GLU A 110 -25.50 -4.88 11.03
N LYS A 111 -24.16 -4.92 11.12
CA LYS A 111 -23.34 -4.05 11.99
C LYS A 111 -23.18 -2.63 11.44
N LYS A 112 -24.23 -2.05 10.85
CA LYS A 112 -24.28 -0.61 10.57
C LYS A 112 -23.92 0.15 11.86
N PRO A 113 -23.26 1.31 11.77
CA PRO A 113 -22.95 2.11 12.95
C PRO A 113 -24.26 2.55 13.57
N VAL A 114 -24.71 1.78 14.56
CA VAL A 114 -25.73 2.18 15.51
C VAL A 114 -25.12 3.39 16.17
N ASN A 115 -25.70 4.56 15.93
CA ASN A 115 -25.43 5.80 16.68
C ASN A 115 -24.29 6.74 16.21
N THR A 116 -24.34 7.22 14.97
CA THR A 116 -23.48 8.36 14.56
C THR A 116 -23.93 9.72 15.10
N SER A 117 -25.12 9.80 15.73
CA SER A 117 -25.74 11.04 16.21
C SER A 117 -25.82 11.17 17.74
N LEU A 118 -25.24 10.25 18.51
CA LEU A 118 -25.26 10.36 19.98
C LEU A 118 -24.37 11.51 20.44
N LYS A 119 -24.76 12.14 21.55
CA LYS A 119 -23.98 13.19 22.20
C LYS A 119 -22.96 12.55 23.14
N ALA A 120 -21.91 13.31 23.44
CA ALA A 120 -20.89 12.88 24.39
C ALA A 120 -21.51 12.56 25.75
N GLY A 121 -21.37 11.31 26.20
CA GLY A 121 -21.92 10.80 27.46
C GLY A 121 -23.10 9.82 27.33
N GLU A 122 -23.68 9.67 26.13
CA GLU A 122 -24.74 8.67 25.90
C GLU A 122 -24.14 7.27 25.61
N ALA A 123 -24.85 6.21 26.03
CA ALA A 123 -24.40 4.83 25.83
C ALA A 123 -24.29 4.51 24.33
N GLY A 124 -23.08 4.18 23.86
CA GLY A 124 -22.78 3.96 22.44
C GLY A 124 -22.21 5.18 21.71
N TYR A 125 -21.85 6.26 22.41
CA TYR A 125 -21.13 7.40 21.85
C TYR A 125 -19.72 7.01 21.41
N ASP A 126 -19.41 7.18 20.12
CA ASP A 126 -18.07 6.96 19.57
C ASP A 126 -17.16 8.17 19.85
N PRO A 127 -16.08 8.03 20.65
CA PRO A 127 -15.17 9.12 20.98
C PRO A 127 -14.39 9.66 19.76
N PHE A 128 -14.34 8.92 18.65
CA PHE A 128 -13.74 9.35 17.38
C PHE A 128 -14.75 9.97 16.41
N SER A 129 -16.04 10.00 16.77
CA SER A 129 -17.05 10.69 15.97
C SER A 129 -16.76 12.19 15.92
N ARG A 130 -16.81 12.76 14.71
CA ARG A 130 -16.59 14.19 14.51
C ARG A 130 -17.75 14.97 15.12
N ARG A 131 -17.47 15.73 16.18
CA ARG A 131 -18.42 16.70 16.73
C ARG A 131 -18.77 17.71 15.66
N TRP A 132 -20.05 17.92 15.39
CA TRP A 132 -20.50 19.03 14.56
C TRP A 132 -20.15 20.33 15.28
N THR A 133 -19.07 20.99 14.87
CA THR A 133 -18.78 22.36 15.27
C THR A 133 -19.78 23.29 14.58
N ARG A 134 -20.77 23.81 15.32
CA ARG A 134 -21.51 24.99 14.85
C ARG A 134 -20.56 26.17 14.88
N SER A 135 -20.46 26.94 13.78
CA SER A 135 -19.70 28.19 13.81
C SER A 135 -20.29 29.11 14.87
N ARG A 136 -19.45 29.58 15.79
CA ARG A 136 -19.78 30.73 16.63
C ARG A 136 -19.52 31.96 15.78
N ASN A 137 -20.57 32.51 15.18
CA ASN A 137 -20.48 33.78 14.47
C ASN A 137 -20.34 34.88 15.53
N TYR A 138 -19.10 35.31 15.78
CA TYR A 138 -18.83 36.51 16.58
C TYR A 138 -19.01 37.74 15.68
N TYR A 139 -20.25 38.07 15.33
CA TYR A 139 -20.55 39.40 14.83
C TYR A 139 -20.95 40.27 16.01
N LEU A 140 -19.95 40.90 16.63
CA LEU A 140 -20.19 42.07 17.47
C LEU A 140 -20.40 43.23 16.51
N SER A 141 -21.66 43.57 16.21
CA SER A 141 -21.91 44.93 15.72
C SER A 141 -21.49 45.86 16.83
N ASN A 142 -20.42 46.63 16.60
CA ASN A 142 -20.16 47.82 17.38
C ASN A 142 -21.32 48.79 17.15
N SER A 143 -22.39 48.62 17.93
CA SER A 143 -23.36 49.66 18.25
C SER A 143 -23.35 49.76 19.76
N GLY A 144 -22.62 50.74 20.28
CA GLY A 144 -22.67 51.07 21.68
C GLY A 144 -24.08 51.44 22.11
N GLY A 145 -24.43 51.09 23.35
CA GLY A 145 -25.63 51.56 24.03
C GLY A 145 -26.41 50.46 24.75
N ASP A 146 -25.97 50.19 25.98
CA ASP A 146 -26.73 49.86 27.20
C ASP A 146 -27.87 48.81 27.28
N GLU A 147 -27.87 48.19 28.47
CA GLU A 147 -28.95 47.52 29.21
C GLU A 147 -29.33 46.04 28.90
N ALA A 148 -28.90 45.19 29.84
CA ALA A 148 -29.64 44.16 30.58
C ALA A 148 -30.49 43.08 29.85
N ALA A 149 -30.01 41.83 29.97
CA ALA A 149 -30.73 40.64 30.45
C ALA A 149 -29.71 39.48 30.41
N GLY A 150 -29.28 38.84 31.50
CA GLY A 150 -30.09 38.30 32.58
C GLY A 150 -30.51 36.88 32.21
N GLU A 151 -29.65 35.88 32.43
CA GLU A 151 -30.12 34.50 32.65
C GLU A 151 -29.09 33.70 33.47
N THR A 152 -29.57 33.29 34.63
CA THR A 152 -28.96 32.52 35.71
C THR A 152 -28.93 31.03 35.39
N ASN A 153 -27.90 30.32 35.88
CA ASN A 153 -27.85 28.94 36.40
C ASN A 153 -26.35 28.56 36.42
N GLY A 154 -25.63 28.40 37.52
CA GLY A 154 -25.96 27.97 38.87
C GLY A 154 -24.88 26.94 39.23
N ASP A 155 -23.77 27.39 39.82
CA ASP A 155 -22.76 26.47 40.36
C ASP A 155 -22.24 27.02 41.68
N ALA A 156 -22.57 26.30 42.75
CA ALA A 156 -22.22 26.62 44.12
C ALA A 156 -20.81 26.12 44.38
N SER A 157 -19.87 27.06 44.53
CA SER A 157 -18.56 26.78 45.11
C SER A 157 -18.71 26.56 46.61
N ALA A 158 -18.50 25.33 47.07
CA ALA A 158 -18.12 25.04 48.44
C ALA A 158 -16.69 24.50 48.44
N VAL A 159 -15.80 25.32 49.00
CA VAL A 159 -14.38 25.07 49.26
C VAL A 159 -14.24 24.18 50.51
N LEU A 160 -13.28 23.25 50.47
CA LEU A 160 -12.62 22.43 51.51
C LEU A 160 -12.60 20.98 50.98
N GLU A 161 -11.47 20.28 50.84
CA GLU A 161 -10.33 20.22 51.74
C GLU A 161 -9.15 19.57 51.00
N VAL A 162 -7.94 20.07 51.23
CA VAL A 162 -6.69 19.46 50.76
C VAL A 162 -6.38 18.26 51.66
N ALA A 163 -6.43 17.05 51.10
CA ALA A 163 -5.86 15.86 51.72
C ALA A 163 -4.90 15.18 50.72
N ASN A 164 -3.61 15.35 50.97
CA ASN A 164 -2.53 14.56 50.39
C ASN A 164 -2.77 13.07 50.65
N ILE A 165 -2.89 12.26 49.59
CA ILE A 165 -2.63 10.82 49.65
C ILE A 165 -1.71 10.47 48.49
N ASN A 166 -0.42 10.47 48.78
CA ASN A 166 0.56 9.64 48.09
C ASN A 166 0.24 8.18 48.44
N GLY A 167 -0.05 7.34 47.44
CA GLY A 167 -0.17 5.91 47.68
C GLY A 167 -0.71 5.12 46.49
N GLY A 168 0.17 4.35 45.85
CA GLY A 168 -0.22 3.08 45.21
C GLY A 168 -0.33 3.07 43.70
N VAL A 169 0.81 3.20 42.99
CA VAL A 169 0.92 2.77 41.58
C VAL A 169 2.04 1.75 41.34
N GLU A 170 2.91 1.48 42.33
CA GLU A 170 4.03 0.54 42.12
C GLU A 170 3.67 -0.95 42.33
N VAL A 171 2.60 -1.29 43.05
CA VAL A 171 2.37 -2.70 43.46
C VAL A 171 1.70 -3.57 42.38
N LEU A 172 1.08 -2.97 41.36
CA LEU A 172 0.36 -3.73 40.32
C LEU A 172 1.26 -4.24 39.18
N ALA A 173 2.43 -3.62 38.98
CA ALA A 173 3.40 -4.06 37.98
C ALA A 173 4.19 -5.30 38.45
N GLU A 174 4.53 -5.36 39.74
CA GLU A 174 5.24 -6.50 40.33
C GLU A 174 4.38 -7.76 40.36
N ALA A 175 3.09 -7.64 40.72
CA ALA A 175 2.17 -8.78 40.72
C ALA A 175 1.98 -9.39 39.31
N GLY A 176 1.98 -8.55 38.26
CA GLY A 176 1.93 -9.00 36.87
C GLY A 176 3.18 -9.75 36.43
N MET A 177 4.37 -9.28 36.82
CA MET A 177 5.63 -9.96 36.50
C MET A 177 5.78 -11.30 37.23
N VAL A 178 5.34 -11.38 38.50
CA VAL A 178 5.35 -12.63 39.27
C VAL A 178 4.37 -13.66 38.70
N ALA A 179 3.18 -13.23 38.24
CA ALA A 179 2.22 -14.11 37.58
C ALA A 179 2.77 -14.68 36.26
N THR A 180 3.56 -13.90 35.51
CA THR A 180 4.22 -14.40 34.29
C THR A 180 5.39 -15.35 34.57
N ALA A 181 6.12 -15.16 35.67
CA ALA A 181 7.21 -16.06 36.06
C ALA A 181 6.66 -17.43 36.51
N ALA A 182 5.62 -17.45 37.33
CA ALA A 182 4.98 -18.69 37.78
C ALA A 182 4.32 -19.45 36.61
N ALA A 183 3.76 -18.74 35.63
CA ALA A 183 3.20 -19.36 34.43
C ALA A 183 4.28 -19.95 33.50
N LEU A 184 5.49 -19.35 33.46
CA LEU A 184 6.62 -19.89 32.69
C LEU A 184 7.26 -21.11 33.36
N GLU A 185 7.35 -21.13 34.69
CA GLU A 185 7.85 -22.27 35.45
C GLU A 185 6.90 -23.48 35.35
N ALA A 186 5.59 -23.25 35.48
CA ALA A 186 4.57 -24.28 35.28
C ALA A 186 4.51 -24.81 33.82
N ALA A 187 4.91 -24.00 32.83
CA ALA A 187 4.99 -24.42 31.43
C ALA A 187 6.29 -25.17 31.09
N ALA A 188 7.37 -24.96 31.86
CA ALA A 188 8.63 -25.68 31.72
C ALA A 188 8.50 -27.15 32.17
N ASP A 189 7.79 -27.40 33.28
CA ASP A 189 7.55 -28.76 33.80
C ASP A 189 6.63 -29.60 32.90
N ALA A 190 5.84 -28.97 32.04
CA ALA A 190 4.94 -29.64 31.10
C ALA A 190 5.62 -30.13 29.80
N GLY A 191 6.95 -30.00 29.66
CA GLY A 191 7.71 -30.47 28.50
C GLY A 191 7.31 -29.81 27.17
N LYS A 192 6.63 -28.66 27.22
CA LYS A 192 6.01 -27.97 26.08
C LYS A 192 6.68 -26.63 25.76
N LEU A 193 7.97 -26.51 26.05
CA LEU A 193 8.75 -25.32 25.71
C LEU A 193 9.17 -25.41 24.24
N VAL A 194 8.30 -24.93 23.34
CA VAL A 194 8.71 -24.51 22.01
C VAL A 194 9.53 -23.23 22.19
N ASP A 195 10.76 -23.20 21.67
CA ASP A 195 11.62 -22.01 21.68
C ASP A 195 10.85 -20.79 21.15
N THR A 196 10.39 -19.93 22.04
CA THR A 196 9.77 -18.63 21.70
C THR A 196 10.80 -17.52 21.59
N ARG A 197 12.09 -17.88 21.61
CA ARG A 197 13.16 -16.98 21.21
C ARG A 197 13.11 -16.86 19.69
N ALA A 198 12.60 -15.73 19.21
CA ALA A 198 12.77 -15.35 17.81
C ALA A 198 14.26 -15.51 17.46
N PRO A 199 14.60 -16.07 16.28
CA PRO A 199 15.97 -16.17 15.83
C PRO A 199 16.52 -14.76 15.69
N VAL A 200 17.18 -14.32 16.76
CA VAL A 200 18.24 -13.34 16.88
C VAL A 200 18.43 -12.45 15.64
N ASP A 201 18.12 -11.17 15.80
CA ASP A 201 18.98 -10.09 15.27
C ASP A 201 19.57 -9.37 16.51
N GLN A 202 20.36 -10.10 17.30
CA GLN A 202 21.22 -9.52 18.34
C GLN A 202 22.39 -8.87 17.61
N GLY A 203 22.26 -7.58 17.31
CA GLY A 203 23.39 -6.74 16.96
C GLY A 203 23.47 -6.27 15.51
N THR A 204 22.36 -6.19 14.77
CA THR A 204 22.38 -5.49 13.48
C THR A 204 22.50 -3.99 13.74
N GLU A 205 23.74 -3.49 13.72
CA GLU A 205 24.08 -2.07 13.61
C GLU A 205 23.58 -1.53 12.26
N SER A 206 22.27 -1.34 12.12
CA SER A 206 21.62 -0.92 10.88
C SER A 206 21.78 0.57 10.55
N ASN A 207 22.68 1.27 11.24
CA ASN A 207 22.97 2.69 11.02
C ASN A 207 24.46 2.95 10.73
N LEU A 208 25.12 2.07 9.97
CA LEU A 208 26.31 2.50 9.25
C LEU A 208 25.85 3.44 8.14
N LEU A 209 26.00 4.74 8.37
CA LEU A 209 25.87 5.78 7.34
C LEU A 209 26.65 5.35 6.09
N HIS A 210 25.95 4.85 5.09
CA HIS A 210 26.56 4.56 3.81
C HIS A 210 26.97 5.89 3.17
N ASN A 211 28.29 6.16 3.14
CA ASN A 211 28.84 7.24 2.34
C ASN A 211 28.85 6.78 0.88
N PHE A 212 27.71 6.90 0.21
CA PHE A 212 27.67 6.75 -1.24
C PHE A 212 28.35 7.97 -1.87
N GLU A 213 29.52 7.77 -2.47
CA GLU A 213 30.05 8.74 -3.43
C GLU A 213 29.12 8.74 -4.65
N LEU A 214 28.19 9.70 -4.68
CA LEU A 214 27.37 9.94 -5.85
C LEU A 214 28.15 10.88 -6.78
N PRO A 215 28.66 10.41 -7.94
CA PRO A 215 29.30 11.29 -8.92
C PRO A 215 28.22 12.16 -9.58
N ILE A 216 27.93 13.30 -8.96
CA ILE A 216 27.00 14.30 -9.51
C ILE A 216 27.78 15.14 -10.53
N SER A 217 27.47 14.95 -11.81
CA SER A 217 28.06 15.78 -12.88
C SER A 217 27.40 17.16 -12.93
N LEU A 218 28.20 18.22 -12.77
CA LEU A 218 27.74 19.61 -12.86
C LEU A 218 27.74 20.18 -14.29
N ALA A 219 28.09 19.37 -15.28
CA ALA A 219 28.20 19.79 -16.68
C ALA A 219 26.89 20.35 -17.25
N VAL A 220 25.74 19.84 -16.78
CA VAL A 220 24.42 20.36 -17.20
C VAL A 220 24.17 21.75 -16.60
N LEU A 221 24.54 21.99 -15.34
CA LEU A 221 24.40 23.29 -14.69
C LEU A 221 25.31 24.34 -15.32
N GLN A 222 26.50 23.96 -15.79
CA GLN A 222 27.39 24.88 -16.51
C GLN A 222 26.72 25.51 -17.74
N LYS A 223 25.87 24.77 -18.46
CA LYS A 223 25.12 25.29 -19.62
C LYS A 223 24.15 26.43 -19.26
N PHE A 224 23.73 26.50 -18.01
CA PHE A 224 22.81 27.52 -17.50
C PHE A 224 23.50 28.66 -16.75
N GLY A 225 24.84 28.71 -16.73
CA GLY A 225 25.61 29.70 -15.96
C GLY A 225 26.11 29.19 -14.61
N GLY A 226 26.22 27.87 -14.44
CA GLY A 226 26.78 27.24 -13.24
C GLY A 226 25.85 27.39 -12.03
N ALA A 227 26.42 27.73 -10.87
CA ALA A 227 25.67 27.82 -9.61
C ALA A 227 24.56 28.89 -9.64
N GLN A 228 24.80 30.01 -10.33
CA GLN A 228 23.81 31.09 -10.46
C GLN A 228 22.66 30.70 -11.41
N GLY A 229 22.88 29.72 -12.29
CA GLY A 229 21.95 29.22 -13.30
C GLY A 229 20.99 28.14 -12.85
N ALA A 230 21.04 27.71 -11.58
CA ALA A 230 20.29 26.55 -11.10
C ALA A 230 18.77 26.69 -11.29
N GLN A 231 18.22 27.91 -11.10
CA GLN A 231 16.81 28.18 -11.31
C GLN A 231 16.41 28.03 -12.79
N ALA A 232 17.23 28.53 -13.71
CA ALA A 232 16.98 28.41 -15.15
C ALA A 232 17.01 26.94 -15.59
N GLY A 233 17.98 26.16 -15.08
CA GLY A 233 18.05 24.72 -15.33
C GLY A 233 16.85 23.94 -14.79
N PHE A 234 16.37 24.30 -13.58
CA PHE A 234 15.16 23.71 -13.00
C PHE A 234 13.92 23.99 -13.88
N MET A 235 13.71 25.24 -14.30
CA MET A 235 12.57 25.62 -15.14
C MET A 235 12.60 24.93 -16.50
N ALA A 236 13.78 24.84 -17.14
CA ALA A 236 13.93 24.12 -18.41
C ALA A 236 13.62 22.62 -18.28
N ARG A 237 14.05 21.99 -17.19
CA ARG A 237 13.72 20.58 -16.90
C ARG A 237 12.24 20.40 -16.62
N LYS A 238 11.63 21.29 -15.84
CA LYS A 238 10.19 21.30 -15.54
C LYS A 238 9.38 21.34 -16.83
N GLN A 239 9.63 22.33 -17.69
CA GLN A 239 8.96 22.46 -18.99
C GLN A 239 9.08 21.21 -19.85
N ARG A 240 10.28 20.61 -19.93
CA ARG A 240 10.49 19.37 -20.69
C ARG A 240 9.66 18.21 -20.14
N MET A 241 9.61 18.04 -18.82
CA MET A 241 8.85 16.95 -18.21
C MET A 241 7.33 17.19 -18.32
N GLU A 242 6.86 18.41 -18.13
CA GLU A 242 5.44 18.77 -18.33
C GLU A 242 5.00 18.55 -19.78
N ALA A 243 5.83 18.93 -20.77
CA ALA A 243 5.55 18.66 -22.18
C ALA A 243 5.55 17.17 -22.53
N THR A 244 6.38 16.36 -21.84
CA THR A 244 6.46 14.91 -22.11
C THR A 244 5.34 14.13 -21.43
N VAL A 245 4.99 14.50 -20.20
CA VAL A 245 4.06 13.75 -19.34
C VAL A 245 2.63 14.32 -19.40
N GLY A 246 2.48 15.60 -19.77
CA GLY A 246 1.18 16.27 -19.83
C GLY A 246 0.58 16.64 -18.47
N CYS A 247 1.38 16.61 -17.40
CA CYS A 247 0.95 16.95 -16.05
C CYS A 247 1.82 18.06 -15.47
N THR A 248 1.20 18.99 -14.72
CA THR A 248 1.88 20.08 -14.02
C THR A 248 2.73 19.54 -12.87
N ILE A 249 3.99 19.94 -12.82
CA ILE A 249 4.92 19.54 -11.75
C ILE A 249 4.85 20.57 -10.63
N PRO A 250 4.65 20.15 -9.37
CA PRO A 250 4.64 21.07 -8.25
C PRO A 250 5.97 21.83 -8.13
N GLU A 251 5.88 23.15 -7.93
CA GLU A 251 7.03 24.03 -7.72
C GLU A 251 7.67 23.70 -6.39
N ASN A 252 8.86 23.13 -6.46
CA ASN A 252 9.65 22.80 -5.28
C ASN A 252 11.04 23.41 -5.45
N ASP A 253 11.04 24.72 -5.63
CA ASP A 253 12.18 25.55 -6.03
C ASP A 253 13.10 25.86 -4.83
N GLY A 254 12.83 25.26 -3.67
CA GLY A 254 13.49 25.56 -2.39
C GLY A 254 13.16 26.94 -1.83
N ARG A 255 12.32 27.73 -2.51
CA ARG A 255 11.85 29.05 -2.06
C ARG A 255 10.64 28.90 -1.16
N ARG A 256 10.48 29.84 -0.23
CA ARG A 256 9.29 29.91 0.63
C ARG A 256 8.11 30.38 -0.24
N HIS A 257 7.20 29.49 -0.56
CA HIS A 257 5.96 29.84 -1.23
C HIS A 257 4.90 30.21 -0.17
N ALA A 258 3.97 31.11 -0.50
CA ALA A 258 2.94 31.56 0.45
C ALA A 258 2.07 30.41 1.01
N LEU A 259 2.01 29.28 0.31
CA LEU A 259 1.24 28.08 0.68
C LEU A 259 2.09 26.98 1.34
N THR A 260 3.42 27.11 1.41
CA THR A 260 4.27 26.12 2.09
C THR A 260 4.28 26.37 3.59
N LEU A 261 3.64 25.48 4.36
CA LEU A 261 3.68 25.52 5.82
C LEU A 261 5.12 25.35 6.31
N THR A 262 5.58 26.26 7.16
CA THR A 262 6.87 26.10 7.82
C THR A 262 6.82 24.93 8.80
N VAL A 263 7.98 24.31 9.09
CA VAL A 263 8.06 23.22 10.09
C VAL A 263 7.55 23.69 11.46
N SER A 264 7.79 24.95 11.81
CA SER A 264 7.24 25.60 13.01
C SER A 264 5.71 25.71 12.97
N ASP A 265 5.13 26.12 11.84
CA ASP A 265 3.66 26.17 11.70
C ASP A 265 3.04 24.79 11.76
N TYR A 266 3.69 23.79 11.15
CA TYR A 266 3.26 22.39 11.24
C TYR A 266 3.29 21.89 12.69
N LYS A 267 4.36 22.15 13.44
CA LYS A 267 4.48 21.79 14.86
C LYS A 267 3.42 22.49 15.71
N ARG A 268 3.17 23.79 15.49
CA ARG A 268 2.13 24.56 16.18
C ARG A 268 0.73 24.02 15.89
N ARG A 269 0.42 23.68 14.64
CA ARG A 269 -0.87 23.07 14.25
C ARG A 269 -1.05 21.64 14.80
N ARG A 270 0.06 20.94 15.05
CA ARG A 270 0.08 19.60 15.64
C ARG A 270 0.12 19.60 17.17
N GLY A 271 0.23 20.77 17.82
CA GLY A 271 0.37 20.87 19.29
C GLY A 271 1.68 20.30 19.82
N LEU A 272 2.74 20.29 19.00
CA LEU A 272 4.07 19.80 19.35
C LEU A 272 5.00 20.91 19.91
N LEU A 273 4.46 22.12 20.09
CA LEU A 273 5.10 23.30 20.67
C LEU A 273 4.21 23.86 21.77
#